data_AF-A0A3N5FI73-F1
#
_entry.id   AF-A0A3N5FI73-F1
#
_cell.length_a   1.000
_cell.length_b   1.000
_cell.length_c   1.000
_cell.angle_alpha   90.00
_cell.angle_beta   90.00
_cell.angle_gamma   90.00
#
_symmetry.space_group_name_H-M   'P 1'
#
loop_
_entity.id
_entity.type
_entity.pdbx_description
1 polymer ?
#
loop_
_entity_poly.entity_id
_entity_poly.type
_entity_poly.pdbx_seq_one_letter_code
_entity_poly.pdbx_strand_id
1 'polypeptide(L)' 'MNPKMRKIKSALLDSFREFALERQRLARQAEMIYAPEVDTVVRERSKDSKRIERLLDSILDFCFDSGMLLLDK' A
#
# COMPACT_ATOMS: atom_id res chain seq x y z
N MET A 1 11.92 31.85 -17.89
CA MET A 1 10.93 31.40 -16.87
C MET A 1 11.12 32.21 -15.60
N ASN A 2 10.05 32.82 -15.07
CA ASN A 2 10.11 33.71 -13.90
C ASN A 2 10.63 32.96 -12.65
N PRO A 3 11.58 33.53 -11.86
CA PRO A 3 12.15 32.88 -10.68
C PRO A 3 11.13 32.49 -9.62
N LYS A 4 10.01 33.23 -9.49
CA LYS A 4 8.90 32.88 -8.59
C LYS A 4 8.21 31.58 -9.01
N MET A 5 8.04 31.37 -10.31
CA MET A 5 7.42 30.18 -10.89
C MET A 5 8.28 28.91 -10.67
N ARG A 6 9.61 29.06 -10.70
CA ARG A 6 10.54 27.95 -10.45
C ARG A 6 10.47 27.46 -9.01
N LYS A 7 10.40 28.39 -8.04
CA LYS A 7 10.27 28.06 -6.61
C LYS A 7 8.95 27.35 -6.26
N ILE A 8 7.84 27.75 -6.88
CA ILE A 8 6.54 27.09 -6.68
C ILE A 8 6.58 25.65 -7.20
N LYS A 9 7.16 25.45 -8.39
CA LYS A 9 7.29 24.11 -8.97
C LYS A 9 8.15 23.18 -8.12
N SER A 10 9.26 23.66 -7.56
CA SER A 10 10.10 22.83 -6.68
C SER A 10 9.37 22.45 -5.39
N ALA A 11 8.73 23.43 -4.72
CA ALA A 11 7.99 23.15 -3.49
C ALA A 11 6.87 22.11 -3.70
N LEU A 12 6.14 22.20 -4.81
CA LEU A 12 5.12 21.20 -5.15
C LEU A 12 5.71 19.80 -5.37
N LEU A 13 6.85 19.70 -6.05
CA LEU A 13 7.53 18.42 -6.28
C LEU A 13 8.02 17.80 -4.97
N ASP A 14 8.52 18.62 -4.04
CA ASP A 14 8.97 18.16 -2.73
C ASP A 14 7.80 17.62 -1.90
N SER A 15 6.67 18.35 -1.83
CA SER A 15 5.47 17.87 -1.15
C SER A 15 4.91 16.59 -1.76
N PHE A 16 4.93 16.46 -3.10
CA PHE A 16 4.49 15.23 -3.77
C PHE A 16 5.43 14.05 -3.46
N ARG A 17 6.74 14.31 -3.39
CA ARG A 17 7.73 13.30 -2.99
C ARG A 17 7.48 12.82 -1.57
N GLU A 18 7.28 13.74 -0.63
CA GLU A 18 6.97 13.39 0.77
C GLU A 18 5.69 12.55 0.87
N PHE A 19 4.64 12.95 0.15
CA PHE A 19 3.39 12.18 0.09
C PHE A 19 3.60 10.77 -0.47
N ALA A 20 4.36 10.63 -1.55
CA ALA A 20 4.65 9.33 -2.15
C ALA A 20 5.46 8.43 -1.19
N LEU A 21 6.42 9.00 -0.46
CA LEU A 21 7.20 8.27 0.54
C LEU A 21 6.32 7.78 1.71
N GLU A 22 5.43 8.64 2.23
CA GLU A 22 4.52 8.23 3.29
C GLU A 22 3.54 7.16 2.82
N ARG A 23 3.03 7.24 1.59
CA ARG A 23 2.21 6.17 1.00
C ARG A 23 2.96 4.84 0.94
N GLN A 24 4.23 4.85 0.52
CA GLN A 24 5.06 3.64 0.50
C GLN A 24 5.35 3.11 1.92
N ARG A 25 5.52 4.00 2.90
CA ARG A 25 5.68 3.61 4.30
C ARG A 25 4.43 2.91 4.83
N LEU A 26 3.25 3.45 4.54
CA LEU A 26 1.97 2.84 4.93
C LEU A 26 1.78 1.47 4.27
N ALA A 27 2.12 1.32 2.98
CA ALA A 27 2.03 0.03 2.30
C ALA A 27 2.90 -1.04 2.97
N ARG A 28 4.15 -0.71 3.33
CA ARG A 28 5.02 -1.65 4.07
C ARG A 28 4.49 -2.01 5.46
N GLN A 29 3.84 -1.07 6.14
CA GLN A 29 3.18 -1.37 7.42
C GLN A 29 1.98 -2.29 7.22
N ALA A 30 1.19 -2.06 6.17
CA ALA A 30 0.09 -2.93 5.79
C ALA A 30 0.58 -4.35 5.47
N GLU A 31 1.68 -4.48 4.73
CA GLU A 31 2.30 -5.78 4.40
C GLU A 31 2.63 -6.58 5.65
N MET A 32 3.25 -5.94 6.64
CA MET A 32 3.58 -6.58 7.92
C MET A 32 2.34 -7.05 8.71
N ILE A 33 1.18 -6.41 8.52
CA ILE A 33 -0.07 -6.74 9.20
C ILE A 33 -0.82 -7.85 8.46
N TYR A 34 -0.92 -7.74 7.13
CA TYR A 34 -1.76 -8.63 6.33
C TYR A 34 -1.06 -9.94 5.95
N ALA A 35 0.28 -9.96 5.80
CA ALA A 35 1.02 -11.18 5.50
C ALA A 35 0.73 -12.34 6.49
N PRO A 36 0.81 -12.17 7.83
CA PRO A 36 0.50 -13.25 8.76
C PRO A 36 -0.99 -13.65 8.76
N GLU A 37 -1.89 -12.73 8.40
CA GLU A 37 -3.32 -13.04 8.28
C GLU A 37 -3.60 -13.91 7.05
N VAL A 38 -2.99 -13.59 5.91
CA VAL A 38 -3.00 -14.42 4.71
C VAL A 38 -2.46 -15.81 5.03
N ASP A 39 -1.28 -15.90 5.63
CA ASP A 39 -0.66 -17.17 6.02
C ASP A 39 -1.60 -18.02 6.89
N THR A 40 -2.33 -17.37 7.80
CA THR A 40 -3.29 -18.03 8.67
C THR A 40 -4.49 -18.55 7.89
N VAL A 41 -5.09 -17.73 7.02
CA VAL A 41 -6.21 -18.12 6.15
C VAL A 41 -5.83 -19.33 5.27
N VAL A 42 -4.63 -19.29 4.68
CA VAL A 42 -4.09 -20.36 3.82
C VAL A 42 -3.84 -21.64 4.64
N ARG A 43 -3.14 -21.54 5.77
CA ARG A 43 -2.82 -22.68 6.65
C ARG A 43 -4.08 -23.36 7.19
N GLU A 44 -5.08 -22.58 7.58
CA GLU A 44 -6.37 -23.08 8.08
C GLU A 44 -7.25 -23.65 6.96
N ARG A 45 -6.88 -23.45 5.68
CA ARG A 45 -7.72 -23.75 4.50
C ARG A 45 -9.12 -23.15 4.67
N SER A 46 -9.19 -21.94 5.23
CA SER A 46 -10.45 -21.29 5.56
C SER A 46 -11.37 -21.24 4.36
N LYS A 47 -12.67 -21.51 4.58
CA LYS A 47 -13.74 -21.39 3.60
C LYS A 47 -14.67 -20.21 3.90
N ASP A 48 -14.30 -19.39 4.87
CA ASP A 48 -15.03 -18.17 5.19
C ASP A 48 -14.77 -17.12 4.10
N SER A 49 -15.69 -17.07 3.13
CA SER A 49 -15.60 -16.16 2.00
C SER A 49 -15.60 -14.70 2.44
N LYS A 50 -16.33 -14.33 3.50
CA LYS A 50 -16.39 -12.95 3.99
C LYS A 50 -15.06 -12.52 4.58
N ARG A 51 -14.38 -13.41 5.29
CA ARG A 51 -13.02 -13.16 5.80
C ARG A 51 -12.03 -12.99 4.64
N ILE A 52 -12.10 -13.87 3.64
CA ILE A 52 -11.22 -13.80 2.47
C ILE A 52 -11.46 -12.51 1.67
N GLU A 53 -12.71 -12.15 1.39
CA GLU A 53 -13.08 -10.93 0.67
C GLU A 53 -12.57 -9.68 1.38
N ARG A 54 -12.80 -9.56 2.70
CA ARG A 54 -12.30 -8.40 3.48
C ARG A 54 -10.78 -8.29 3.47
N LEU A 55 -10.09 -9.43 3.53
CA LEU A 55 -8.63 -9.48 3.49
C LEU A 55 -8.12 -9.05 2.10
N LEU A 56 -8.74 -9.54 1.03
CA LEU A 56 -8.42 -9.13 -0.34
C LEU A 56 -8.71 -7.65 -0.57
N ASP A 57 -9.86 -7.12 -0.12
CA ASP A 57 -10.18 -5.69 -0.21
C ASP A 57 -9.11 -4.85 0.47
N SER A 58 -8.69 -5.25 1.68
CA SER A 58 -7.65 -4.56 2.44
C SER A 58 -6.29 -4.61 1.75
N ILE A 59 -5.94 -5.72 1.08
CA ILE A 59 -4.71 -5.83 0.29
C ILE A 59 -4.78 -4.93 -0.95
N LEU A 60 -5.94 -4.89 -1.62
CA LEU A 60 -6.15 -4.12 -2.85
C LEU A 60 -6.15 -2.61 -2.63
N ASP A 61 -6.46 -2.12 -1.43
CA ASP A 61 -6.26 -0.71 -1.07
C ASP A 61 -4.78 -0.27 -1.21
N PHE A 62 -3.85 -1.22 -1.13
CA PHE A 62 -2.41 -1.01 -1.31
C PHE A 62 -1.85 -1.62 -2.60
N CYS A 63 -2.70 -1.91 -3.60
CA CYS A 63 -2.29 -2.54 -4.87
C CYS A 63 -1.22 -1.77 -5.67
N PHE A 64 -0.97 -0.50 -5.34
CA PHE A 64 0.14 0.27 -5.91
C PHE A 64 1.53 -0.19 -5.45
N ASP A 65 1.60 -0.92 -4.33
CA ASP A 65 2.83 -1.49 -3.80
C ASP A 65 2.97 -2.95 -4.23
N SER A 66 4.12 -3.29 -4.79
CA SER A 66 4.37 -4.63 -5.30
C SER A 66 4.45 -5.71 -4.21
N GLY A 67 4.89 -5.37 -3.00
CA GLY A 67 4.96 -6.34 -1.89
C GLY A 67 3.57 -6.81 -1.50
N MET A 68 2.61 -5.88 -1.46
CA MET A 68 1.20 -6.17 -1.18
C MET A 68 0.56 -7.08 -2.23
N LEU A 69 0.86 -6.87 -3.52
CA LEU A 69 0.39 -7.72 -4.61
C LEU A 69 1.06 -9.10 -4.69
N LEU A 70 2.05 -9.38 -3.86
CA LEU A 70 2.69 -10.70 -3.79
C LEU A 70 2.15 -11.54 -2.63
N LEU A 71 1.28 -10.99 -1.79
CA LEU A 71 0.69 -11.70 -0.66
C LEU A 71 -0.34 -12.75 -1.09
N ASP A 72 -0.95 -12.64 -2.26
CA ASP A 72 -1.97 -13.59 -2.75
C ASP A 72 -1.40 -14.79 -3.54
N LYS A 73 -0.07 -14.92 -3.61
CA LYS A 73 0.61 -15.96 -4.41
C LYS A 73 0.93 -17.24 -3.65
#